data_AF-A0A4R3HXM1-F1
#
_entry.id   AF-A0A4R3HXM1-F1
#
_cell.length_a   1.000
_cell.length_b   1.000
_cell.length_c   1.000
_cell.angle_alpha   90.00
_cell.angle_beta   90.00
_cell.angle_gamma   90.00
#
_symmetry.space_group_name_H-M   'P 1'
#
loop_
_entity.id
_entity.type
_entity.pdbx_description
1 polymer ?
#
loop_
_entity_poly.entity_id
_entity_poly.type
_entity_poly.pdbx_seq_one_letter_code
_entity_poly.pdbx_strand_id
1 'polypeptide(L)' 'MQIVPGLFMLVLSLGMLAVAIQGAYRGWLPNGPNGFKQGEGVSRQGNPIGFWLVFCLYVGSGIYGAFYALRLLSGHAAA' A
#
# COMPACT_ATOMS: atom_id res chain seq x y z
N MET A 1 21.53 -2.28 -14.06
CA MET A 1 20.20 -2.02 -14.66
C MET A 1 19.13 -2.25 -13.59
N GLN A 2 18.75 -1.21 -12.85
CA GLN A 2 17.80 -1.30 -11.72
C GLN A 2 16.37 -0.84 -12.09
N ILE A 3 16.11 -0.65 -13.39
CA ILE A 3 14.85 -0.09 -13.92
C ILE A 3 13.68 -1.07 -13.71
N VAL A 4 13.87 -2.36 -14.01
CA VAL A 4 12.82 -3.38 -13.85
C VAL A 4 12.38 -3.54 -12.39
N PRO A 5 13.29 -3.78 -11.41
CA PRO A 5 12.89 -3.86 -10.01
C PRO A 5 12.36 -2.54 -9.46
N GLY A 6 12.92 -1.39 -9.88
CA GLY A 6 12.43 -0.07 -9.48
C GLY A 6 11.00 0.20 -9.96
N LEU A 7 10.70 -0.10 -11.22
CA LEU A 7 9.35 0.06 -11.79
C LEU A 7 8.33 -0.88 -11.12
N PHE A 8 8.71 -2.14 -10.90
CA PHE A 8 7.86 -3.09 -10.17
C PHE A 8 7.52 -2.60 -8.76
N MET A 9 8.53 -2.11 -8.03
CA MET A 9 8.36 -1.56 -6.69
C MET A 9 7.46 -0.32 -6.70
N LEU A 10 7.59 0.53 -7.73
CA LEU A 10 6.76 1.73 -7.92
C LEU A 10 5.29 1.34 -8.11
N VAL A 11 5.01 0.39 -9.01
CA VAL A 11 3.65 -0.09 -9.29
C VAL A 11 3.03 -0.72 -8.05
N LEU A 12 3.80 -1.55 -7.32
CA LEU A 12 3.34 -2.16 -6.07
C LEU A 12 2.98 -1.10 -5.02
N SER A 13 3.85 -0.09 -4.87
CA SER A 13 3.69 0.99 -3.90
C SER A 13 2.48 1.89 -4.21
N LEU A 14 2.28 2.22 -5.48
CA LEU A 14 1.09 2.92 -5.96
C LEU A 14 -0.17 2.07 -5.77
N GLY A 15 -0.08 0.76 -5.99
CA GLY A 15 -1.17 -0.18 -5.71
C GLY A 15 -1.58 -0.18 -4.24
N MET A 16 -0.62 -0.15 -3.31
CA MET A 16 -0.90 -0.01 -1.88
C MET A 16 -1.59 1.32 -1.54
N LEU A 17 -1.16 2.44 -2.12
CA LEU A 17 -1.86 3.71 -1.97
C LEU A 17 -3.28 3.66 -2.53
N ALA A 18 -3.48 3.06 -3.70
CA ALA A 18 -4.80 2.94 -4.32
C ALA A 18 -5.76 2.14 -3.43
N VAL A 19 -5.28 1.05 -2.82
CA VAL A 19 -6.04 0.27 -1.84
C VAL A 19 -6.37 1.10 -0.59
N ALA A 20 -5.42 1.90 -0.08
CA ALA A 20 -5.67 2.79 1.04
C ALA A 20 -6.74 3.84 0.70
N ILE A 21 -6.64 4.50 -0.46
CA ILE A 21 -7.61 5.50 -0.92
C ILE A 21 -8.99 4.87 -1.08
N GLN A 22 -9.07 3.72 -1.76
CA GLN A 22 -10.33 2.99 -1.90
C GLN A 22 -10.90 2.60 -0.53
N GLY A 23 -10.04 2.19 0.40
CA GLY A 23 -10.44 1.87 1.77
C GLY A 23 -10.94 3.07 2.56
N ALA A 24 -10.38 4.26 2.34
CA ALA A 24 -10.89 5.50 2.93
C ALA A 24 -12.29 5.84 2.42
N TYR A 25 -12.56 5.65 1.13
CA TYR A 25 -13.88 5.89 0.54
C TYR A 25 -14.91 4.81 0.89
N ARG A 26 -14.53 3.53 0.86
CA ARG A 26 -15.44 2.41 1.13
C ARG A 26 -15.56 2.06 2.61
N GLY A 27 -14.69 2.60 3.46
CA GLY A 27 -14.62 2.27 4.89
C GLY A 27 -14.16 0.84 5.17
N TRP A 28 -13.49 0.20 4.21
CA TRP A 28 -13.08 -1.21 4.29
C TRP A 28 -11.70 -1.42 3.67
N LEU A 29 -10.82 -2.12 4.38
CA LEU A 29 -9.47 -2.43 3.93
C LEU A 29 -9.25 -3.95 3.85
N PRO A 30 -8.65 -4.45 2.76
CA PRO A 30 -8.27 -5.84 2.66
C PRO A 30 -7.19 -6.14 3.70
N ASN A 31 -7.40 -7.19 4.49
CA ASN A 31 -6.42 -7.68 5.46
C ASN A 31 -6.44 -9.21 5.49
N GLY A 32 -5.28 -9.84 5.33
CA GLY A 32 -5.14 -11.30 5.28
C GLY A 32 -5.39 -11.95 3.90
N PRO A 33 -5.31 -13.29 3.80
CA PRO A 33 -5.36 -14.04 2.53
C PRO A 33 -6.72 -13.98 1.83
N ASN A 34 -7.81 -13.79 2.57
CA ASN A 34 -9.14 -13.52 2.00
C ASN A 34 -9.48 -12.03 1.96
N GLY A 35 -8.51 -11.16 2.28
CA GLY A 35 -8.70 -9.72 2.42
C GLY A 35 -9.36 -9.05 1.22
N PHE A 36 -9.21 -9.59 0.00
CA PHE A 36 -9.79 -9.01 -1.21
C PHE A 36 -11.24 -9.46 -1.49
N LYS A 37 -11.79 -10.40 -0.71
CA LYS A 37 -13.20 -10.80 -0.83
C LYS A 37 -14.09 -9.77 -0.12
N GLN A 38 -15.16 -9.36 -0.78
CA GLN A 38 -16.15 -8.46 -0.19
C GLN A 38 -16.63 -9.00 1.17
N GLY A 39 -16.47 -8.20 2.22
CA GLY A 39 -16.88 -8.54 3.58
C GLY A 39 -15.81 -9.19 4.46
N GLU A 40 -14.72 -9.70 3.90
CA GLU A 40 -13.60 -10.30 4.65
C GLU A 40 -12.43 -9.31 4.69
N GLY A 41 -12.48 -8.35 5.60
CA GLY A 41 -11.41 -7.36 5.78
C GLY A 41 -11.70 -6.45 6.97
N VAL A 42 -10.81 -5.52 7.25
CA VAL A 42 -10.99 -4.61 8.38
C VAL A 42 -11.92 -3.48 7.98
N SER A 43 -13.11 -3.47 8.57
CA SER A 43 -14.09 -2.40 8.40
C SER A 43 -13.90 -1.30 9.45
N ARG A 44 -14.04 -0.04 9.01
CA ARG A 44 -14.03 1.14 9.88
C ARG A 44 -15.17 1.13 10.90
N GLN A 45 -16.33 0.55 10.57
CA GLN A 45 -17.46 0.46 11.48
C GLN A 45 -17.31 -0.67 12.50
N GLY A 46 -16.75 -1.81 12.09
CA GLY A 46 -16.58 -2.98 12.98
C GLY A 46 -15.37 -2.85 13.90
N ASN A 47 -14.23 -2.37 13.38
CA ASN A 47 -13.01 -2.18 14.15
C ASN A 47 -12.28 -0.91 13.67
N PRO A 48 -12.70 0.29 14.15
CA PRO A 48 -12.15 1.56 13.69
C PRO A 48 -10.64 1.67 13.96
N ILE A 49 -10.17 1.18 15.11
CA ILE A 49 -8.75 1.24 15.48
C ILE A 49 -7.92 0.35 14.54
N GLY A 50 -8.36 -0.89 14.34
CA GLY A 50 -7.72 -1.81 13.40
C GLY A 50 -7.72 -1.26 11.97
N PHE A 51 -8.81 -0.61 11.55
CA PHE A 51 -8.91 0.01 10.23
C PHE A 51 -7.83 1.09 10.06
N TRP A 52 -7.72 2.01 11.02
CA TRP A 52 -6.73 3.09 10.94
C TRP A 52 -5.30 2.58 11.05
N LEU A 53 -5.04 1.54 11.85
CA LEU A 53 -3.72 0.91 11.91
C LEU A 53 -3.31 0.31 10.55
N VAL A 54 -4.20 -0.49 9.96
CA VAL A 54 -3.96 -1.09 8.64
C VAL A 54 -3.85 0.00 7.56
N PHE A 55 -4.70 1.02 7.63
CA PHE A 55 -4.64 2.18 6.73
C PHE A 55 -3.27 2.87 6.80
N CYS A 56 -2.80 3.20 8.00
CA CYS A 56 -1.50 3.83 8.21
C CYS A 56 -0.36 2.94 7.72
N LEU A 57 -0.46 1.61 7.89
CA LEU A 57 0.52 0.67 7.34
C LEU A 57 0.54 0.69 5.81
N TYR A 58 -0.61 0.65 5.14
CA TYR A 58 -0.72 0.72 3.68
C TYR A 58 -0.19 2.06 3.13
N VAL A 59 -0.57 3.18 3.76
CA VAL A 59 -0.11 4.51 3.36
C VAL A 59 1.38 4.67 3.61
N GLY A 60 1.86 4.30 4.80
CA GLY A 60 3.27 4.42 5.17
C GLY A 60 4.18 3.56 4.29
N SER A 61 3.82 2.29 4.08
CA SER A 61 4.57 1.37 3.24
C SER A 61 4.54 1.78 1.77
N GLY A 62 3.40 2.24 1.26
CA GLY A 62 3.26 2.71 -0.11
C GLY A 62 4.01 4.03 -0.37
N ILE A 63 3.99 4.99 0.56
CA ILE A 63 4.79 6.22 0.44
C ILE A 63 6.28 5.87 0.48
N TYR A 64 6.71 5.10 1.48
CA TYR A 64 8.11 4.69 1.62
C TYR A 64 8.60 3.92 0.39
N GLY A 65 7.79 2.97 -0.08
CA GLY A 65 8.08 2.16 -1.26
C GLY A 65 8.14 3.00 -2.54
N ALA A 66 7.28 4.00 -2.70
CA ALA A 66 7.33 4.91 -3.84
C ALA A 66 8.61 5.76 -3.81
N PHE A 67 8.99 6.31 -2.66
CA PHE A 67 10.26 7.04 -2.52
C PHE A 67 11.48 6.14 -2.79
N TYR A 68 11.46 4.91 -2.28
CA TYR A 68 12.52 3.94 -2.52
C TYR A 68 12.61 3.55 -3.99
N ALA A 69 11.48 3.29 -4.64
CA ALA A 69 11.39 3.00 -6.06
C ALA A 69 11.92 4.15 -6.92
N LEU A 70 11.55 5.39 -6.60
CA LEU A 70 12.08 6.58 -7.24
C LEU A 70 13.60 6.66 -7.08
N ARG A 71 14.15 6.48 -5.87
CA ARG A 71 15.61 6.43 -5.66
C ARG A 71 16.30 5.35 -6.49
N LEU A 72 15.67 4.18 -6.64
CA LEU A 72 16.16 3.08 -7.46
C LEU A 72 16.19 3.45 -8.94
N LEU A 73 15.12 4.06 -9.44
CA LEU A 73 14.99 4.53 -10.82
C LEU A 73 15.92 5.71 -11.13
N SER A 74 16.17 6.60 -10.17
CA SER A 74 17.12 7.72 -10.27
C SER A 74 18.58 7.29 -10.16
N GLY A 75 18.88 6.00 -9.97
CA GLY A 75 20.24 5.50 -9.77
C GLY A 75 20.88 5.88 -8.44
N HIS A 76 20.16 6.55 -7.54
CA HIS A 76 20.66 6.98 -6.22
C HIS A 76 20.63 5.86 -5.17
N ALA A 77 19.99 4.73 -5.46
CA ALA A 77 20.04 3.53 -4.62
C ALA A 77 21.27 2.63 -4.91
N ALA A 78 22.12 3.02 -5.86
CA ALA A 78 23.40 2.39 -6.14
C ALA A 78 24.53 3.24 -5.55
N ALA A 79 24.65 3.26 -4.22
CA ALA A 79 25.83 3.73 -3.51
C ALA A 79 26.05 2.85 -2.29
#